data_AF-A0AAD4LBC9-F1
#
_entry.id   AF-A0AAD4LBC9-F1
#
_cell.length_a   1.000
_cell.length_b   1.000
_cell.length_c   1.000
_cell.angle_alpha   90.00
_cell.angle_beta   90.00
_cell.angle_gamma   90.00
#
_symmetry.space_group_name_H-M   'P 1'
#
loop_
_entity.id
_entity.type
_entity.pdbx_description
1 polymer ?
#
loop_
_entity_poly.entity_id
_entity_poly.type
_entity_poly.pdbx_seq_one_letter_code
_entity_poly.pdbx_strand_id
1 'polypeptide(L)'
;MRVNAHTAIVGETIILVPYRAEHVEMQSTELRDLTASEELTLEEEYAMQRSWQEDEDKLTLIVLARPLECGIPKDDDDNDPEPQLTNDDIKALPMIGDVNLFFKHQRDDPEFEVECEVMIAEPAHRGQRHAHAALALLLSYARDTLGIRTESFVARIGASNARSIALFTALGFSIIRTVEVFDEVEMRVVGPGT
;
A
#
# COMPACT_ATOMS: atom_id res chain seq x y z
N MET A 1 6.34 1.19 -11.43
CA MET A 1 5.44 2.02 -12.29
C MET A 1 5.90 3.48 -12.30
N ARG A 2 5.93 4.16 -13.47
CA ARG A 2 6.25 5.62 -13.53
C ARG A 2 5.12 6.52 -13.02
N VAL A 3 3.88 6.01 -13.01
CA VAL A 3 2.67 6.81 -12.75
C VAL A 3 2.62 7.33 -11.32
N ASN A 4 3.09 6.55 -10.34
CA ASN A 4 3.13 6.99 -8.95
C ASN A 4 4.41 7.76 -8.60
N ALA A 5 5.44 7.85 -9.45
CA ALA A 5 6.78 8.34 -9.08
C ALA A 5 6.83 9.74 -8.43
N HIS A 6 5.83 10.59 -8.69
CA HIS A 6 5.68 11.93 -8.12
C HIS A 6 4.37 12.13 -7.34
N THR A 7 3.71 11.04 -6.93
CA THR A 7 2.44 11.10 -6.20
C THR A 7 2.65 10.77 -4.73
N ALA A 8 2.28 11.69 -3.85
CA ALA A 8 2.07 11.40 -2.43
C ALA A 8 0.56 11.40 -2.15
N ILE A 9 0.06 10.35 -1.51
CA ILE A 9 -1.35 10.25 -1.12
C ILE A 9 -1.41 10.49 0.38
N VAL A 10 -1.97 11.63 0.78
CA VAL A 10 -2.02 12.07 2.17
C VAL A 10 -3.33 11.60 2.80
N GLY A 11 -3.22 10.77 3.84
CA GLY A 11 -4.31 10.42 4.73
C GLY A 11 -4.27 11.20 6.04
N GLU A 12 -5.23 10.90 6.91
CA GLU A 12 -5.32 11.48 8.25
C GLU A 12 -4.19 10.98 9.16
N THR A 13 -3.94 9.67 9.17
CA THR A 13 -2.97 9.03 10.08
C THR A 13 -1.74 8.46 9.38
N ILE A 14 -1.73 8.47 8.04
CA ILE A 14 -0.65 7.92 7.22
C ILE A 14 -0.44 8.73 5.95
N ILE A 15 0.72 8.55 5.32
CA ILE A 15 1.03 9.05 3.99
C ILE A 15 1.55 7.89 3.16
N LEU A 16 1.05 7.76 1.93
CA LEU A 16 1.57 6.82 0.95
C LEU A 16 2.50 7.55 -0.01
N VAL A 17 3.75 7.11 -0.11
CA VAL A 17 4.74 7.72 -1.00
C VAL A 17 5.38 6.68 -1.90
N PRO A 18 5.95 7.07 -3.05
CA PRO A 18 6.59 6.14 -3.96
C PRO A 18 7.83 5.57 -3.30
N TYR A 19 8.10 4.28 -3.53
CA TYR A 19 9.35 3.70 -3.05
C TYR A 19 10.54 4.35 -3.77
N ARG A 20 11.44 4.97 -3.00
CA ARG A 20 12.58 5.77 -3.46
C ARG A 20 13.87 5.28 -2.80
N ALA A 21 15.01 5.59 -3.42
CA ALA A 21 16.35 5.31 -2.91
C ALA A 21 16.54 5.64 -1.42
N GLU A 22 16.00 6.78 -0.98
CA GLU A 22 16.08 7.25 0.42
C GLU A 22 15.42 6.26 1.43
N HIS A 23 14.44 5.47 0.98
CA HIS A 23 13.78 4.46 1.80
C HIS A 23 14.58 3.14 1.90
N VAL A 24 15.54 2.91 1.00
CA VAL A 24 16.45 1.75 1.08
C VAL A 24 17.36 1.91 2.30
N GLU A 25 17.88 3.13 2.53
CA GLU A 25 18.78 3.43 3.65
C GLU A 25 18.06 3.42 5.01
N MET A 26 16.73 3.56 5.02
CA MET A 26 15.90 3.57 6.22
C MET A 26 15.46 2.18 6.69
N GLN A 27 15.71 1.12 5.92
CA GLN A 27 15.42 -0.24 6.38
C GLN A 27 16.40 -0.61 7.51
N SER A 28 15.88 -0.70 8.73
CA SER A 28 16.67 -1.19 9.87
C SER A 28 17.13 -2.63 9.64
N THR A 29 18.24 -3.01 10.26
CA THR A 29 18.79 -4.37 10.21
C THR A 29 17.76 -5.44 10.59
N GLU A 30 16.80 -5.11 11.47
CA GLU A 30 15.76 -6.01 11.97
C GLU A 30 14.63 -6.28 10.94
N LEU A 31 14.36 -5.33 10.02
CA LEU A 31 13.42 -5.53 8.91
C LEU A 31 14.01 -6.42 7.81
N ARG A 32 15.34 -6.35 7.60
CA ARG A 32 16.08 -7.18 6.62
C ARG A 32 16.06 -8.67 7.01
N ASP A 33 16.06 -8.97 8.30
CA ASP A 33 16.00 -10.35 8.81
C ASP A 33 14.60 -10.99 8.62
N LEU A 34 13.53 -10.18 8.59
CA LEU A 34 12.14 -10.66 8.51
C LEU A 34 11.67 -10.96 7.08
N THR A 35 12.34 -10.45 6.05
CA THR A 35 11.91 -10.60 4.65
C THR A 35 12.45 -11.85 3.95
N ALA A 36 13.20 -12.71 4.65
CA ALA A 36 13.76 -13.97 4.13
C ALA A 36 14.54 -13.85 2.80
N SER A 37 14.93 -12.63 2.44
CA SER A 37 15.80 -12.32 1.31
C SER A 37 17.23 -12.69 1.69
N GLU A 38 17.90 -13.47 0.85
CA GLU A 38 19.36 -13.62 0.90
C GLU A 38 19.99 -12.22 1.02
N GLU A 39 21.07 -12.06 1.80
CA GLU A 39 21.69 -10.76 2.10
C GLU A 39 22.07 -10.00 0.81
N LEU A 40 21.12 -9.29 0.22
CA LEU A 40 21.38 -8.42 -0.91
C LEU A 40 22.31 -7.33 -0.40
N THR A 41 23.38 -7.08 -1.14
CA THR A 41 24.21 -5.91 -0.91
C THR A 41 23.38 -4.65 -1.08
N LEU A 42 23.80 -3.55 -0.44
CA LEU A 42 23.12 -2.26 -0.58
C LEU A 42 22.95 -1.85 -2.06
N GLU A 43 23.93 -2.16 -2.91
CA GLU A 43 23.86 -1.92 -4.35
C GLU A 43 22.78 -2.77 -5.05
N GLU A 44 22.62 -4.03 -4.64
CA GLU A 44 21.57 -4.93 -5.15
C GLU A 44 20.17 -4.50 -4.68
N GLU A 45 20.03 -4.03 -3.44
CA GLU A 45 18.77 -3.44 -2.95
C GLU A 45 18.40 -2.18 -3.76
N TYR A 46 19.38 -1.32 -4.05
CA TYR A 46 19.19 -0.19 -4.95
C TYR A 46 18.84 -0.62 -6.37
N ALA A 47 19.42 -1.72 -6.88
CA ALA A 47 19.08 -2.26 -8.19
C ALA A 47 17.66 -2.81 -8.24
N MET A 48 17.24 -3.53 -7.20
CA MET A 48 15.89 -4.05 -7.04
C MET A 48 14.86 -2.93 -6.84
N GLN A 49 15.20 -1.89 -6.09
CA GLN A 49 14.36 -0.70 -5.93
C GLN A 49 14.14 0.01 -7.28
N ARG A 50 15.20 0.15 -8.10
CA ARG A 50 15.08 0.72 -9.45
C ARG A 50 14.19 -0.13 -10.35
N SER A 51 14.34 -1.45 -10.34
CA SER A 51 13.49 -2.32 -11.16
C SER A 51 12.02 -2.22 -10.76
N TRP A 52 11.70 -2.11 -9.47
CA TRP A 52 10.32 -1.91 -9.01
C TRP A 52 9.74 -0.55 -9.40
N GLN A 53 10.56 0.50 -9.47
CA GLN A 53 10.10 1.79 -10.00
C GLN A 53 9.71 1.72 -11.47
N GLU A 54 10.39 0.89 -12.25
CA GLU A 54 10.14 0.74 -13.69
C GLU A 54 9.08 -0.32 -14.01
N ASP A 55 8.72 -1.17 -13.05
CA ASP A 55 7.73 -2.25 -13.21
C ASP A 55 6.34 -1.71 -13.61
N GLU A 56 5.84 -2.07 -14.79
CA GLU A 56 4.52 -1.66 -15.27
C GLU A 56 3.40 -2.52 -14.66
N ASP A 57 3.75 -3.71 -14.15
CA ASP A 57 2.83 -4.68 -13.58
C ASP A 57 2.80 -4.62 -12.06
N LYS A 58 3.59 -3.73 -11.43
CA LYS A 58 3.61 -3.52 -9.98
C LYS A 58 3.60 -2.04 -9.61
N LEU A 59 2.71 -1.69 -8.69
CA LEU A 59 2.69 -0.39 -8.02
C LEU A 59 2.91 -0.60 -6.53
N THR A 60 4.02 -0.06 -6.03
CA THR A 60 4.38 -0.08 -4.60
C THR A 60 4.36 1.33 -4.03
N LEU A 61 3.68 1.49 -2.91
CA LEU A 61 3.77 2.70 -2.08
C LEU A 61 4.21 2.34 -0.66
N ILE A 62 5.09 3.17 -0.12
CA ILE A 62 5.56 3.08 1.26
C ILE A 62 4.55 3.76 2.17
N VAL A 63 4.22 3.09 3.28
CA VAL A 63 3.33 3.60 4.33
C VAL A 63 4.18 4.31 5.38
N LEU A 64 4.04 5.62 5.45
CA LEU A 64 4.63 6.46 6.50
C LEU A 64 3.57 6.76 7.56
N ALA A 65 3.89 6.60 8.84
CA ALA A 65 2.97 6.98 9.90
C ALA A 65 3.01 8.49 10.11
N ARG A 66 1.83 9.12 10.16
CA ARG A 66 1.70 10.54 10.43
C ARG A 66 1.21 10.73 11.87
N PRO A 67 1.98 11.39 12.76
CA PRO A 67 1.48 11.75 14.09
C PRO A 67 0.26 12.66 13.95
N LEU A 68 -0.81 12.37 14.71
CA LEU A 68 -2.01 13.21 14.78
C LEU A 68 -1.70 14.64 15.26
N GLU A 69 -0.55 14.82 15.94
CA GLU A 69 -0.03 16.10 16.41
C GLU A 69 0.52 16.98 15.28
N CYS A 70 0.87 16.40 14.12
CA CYS A 70 1.02 17.12 12.86
C CYS A 70 -0.38 17.42 12.30
N GLY A 71 -1.18 18.11 13.12
CA GLY A 71 -2.51 18.55 12.75
C GLY A 71 -2.46 19.26 11.41
N ILE A 72 -3.47 19.01 10.57
CA ILE A 72 -3.84 20.02 9.59
C ILE A 72 -4.15 21.26 10.45
N PRO A 73 -3.45 22.40 10.27
CA PRO A 73 -3.89 23.64 10.87
C PRO A 73 -5.35 23.81 10.45
N LYS A 74 -6.27 23.69 11.40
CA LYS A 74 -7.63 24.18 11.19
C LYS A 74 -7.54 25.67 11.37
N ASP A 75 -7.00 26.35 10.37
CA ASP A 75 -7.06 27.79 10.34
C ASP A 75 -8.48 28.15 9.88
N ASP A 76 -9.22 28.79 10.79
CA ASP A 76 -10.48 29.47 10.55
C ASP A 76 -10.29 30.72 9.65
N ASP A 77 -9.30 30.71 8.75
CA ASP A 77 -8.96 31.82 7.83
C ASP A 77 -8.79 31.28 6.41
N ASP A 78 -9.77 31.57 5.54
CA ASP A 78 -9.93 31.08 4.15
C ASP A 78 -8.81 31.53 3.16
N ASN A 79 -7.64 31.96 3.63
CA ASN A 79 -6.56 32.51 2.79
C ASN A 79 -5.15 31.92 3.00
N ASP A 80 -4.93 31.01 3.94
CA ASP A 80 -3.62 30.36 4.05
C ASP A 80 -3.52 29.18 3.06
N PRO A 81 -2.42 29.06 2.29
CA PRO A 81 -2.22 27.93 1.40
C PRO A 81 -2.15 26.65 2.22
N GLU A 82 -2.89 25.61 1.80
CA GLU A 82 -2.85 24.29 2.42
C GLU A 82 -1.40 23.89 2.74
N PRO A 83 -1.10 23.36 3.94
CA PRO A 83 0.26 22.99 4.32
C PRO A 83 0.81 21.98 3.31
N GLN A 84 1.74 22.43 2.47
CA GLN A 84 2.40 21.58 1.50
C GLN A 84 3.44 20.74 2.23
N LEU A 85 3.21 19.42 2.29
CA LEU A 85 4.20 18.49 2.82
C LEU A 85 5.50 18.62 2.02
N THR A 86 6.59 18.99 2.70
CA THR A 86 7.90 19.08 2.06
C THR A 86 8.57 17.70 2.01
N ASN A 87 9.58 17.54 1.15
CA ASN A 87 10.37 16.29 1.12
C ASN A 87 11.07 16.04 2.47
N ASP A 88 11.43 17.09 3.20
CA ASP A 88 12.09 16.95 4.50
C ASP A 88 11.10 16.48 5.58
N ASP A 89 9.85 16.93 5.52
CA ASP A 89 8.78 16.42 6.39
C ASP A 89 8.54 14.92 6.14
N ILE A 90 8.48 14.51 4.87
CA ILE A 90 8.30 13.09 4.47
C ILE A 90 9.44 12.23 5.03
N LYS A 91 10.69 12.70 4.93
CA LYS A 91 11.88 11.99 5.43
C LYS A 91 11.89 11.81 6.95
N ALA A 92 11.25 12.72 7.68
CA ALA A 92 11.18 12.66 9.13
C ALA A 92 10.10 11.68 9.63
N LEU A 93 9.18 11.23 8.77
CA LEU A 93 8.11 10.33 9.16
C LEU A 93 8.59 8.87 9.23
N PRO A 94 8.16 8.11 10.26
CA PRO A 94 8.54 6.71 10.38
C PRO A 94 7.89 5.86 9.28
N MET A 95 8.72 5.12 8.54
CA MET A 95 8.27 4.06 7.64
C MET A 95 7.78 2.86 8.46
N ILE A 96 6.50 2.52 8.29
CA ILE A 96 5.86 1.45 9.07
C ILE A 96 5.46 0.25 8.22
N GLY A 97 5.58 0.35 6.90
CA GLY A 97 5.26 -0.74 5.99
C GLY A 97 5.11 -0.28 4.54
N ASP A 98 4.42 -1.09 3.75
CA ASP A 98 4.19 -0.88 2.33
C ASP A 98 2.84 -1.47 1.88
N VAL A 99 2.37 -0.99 0.74
CA VAL A 99 1.14 -1.43 0.11
C VAL A 99 1.35 -1.55 -1.39
N ASN A 100 0.85 -2.63 -1.98
CA ASN A 100 1.15 -3.04 -3.35
C ASN A 100 -0.12 -3.31 -4.15
N LEU A 101 -0.06 -3.00 -5.45
CA LEU A 101 -0.94 -3.52 -6.49
C LEU A 101 -0.10 -4.31 -7.49
N PHE A 102 -0.53 -5.53 -7.79
CA PHE A 102 0.03 -6.34 -8.88
C PHE A 102 -1.00 -6.47 -9.98
N PHE A 103 -0.69 -5.94 -11.16
CA PHE A 103 -1.54 -5.99 -12.34
C PHE A 103 -1.32 -7.33 -13.04
N LYS A 104 -2.39 -8.10 -13.21
CA LYS A 104 -2.40 -9.36 -13.93
C LYS A 104 -3.17 -9.17 -15.21
N HIS A 105 -2.60 -9.66 -16.31
CA HIS A 105 -3.14 -9.52 -17.67
C HIS A 105 -3.21 -8.05 -18.13
N GLN A 106 -3.55 -7.85 -19.40
CA GLN A 106 -3.71 -6.50 -19.95
C GLN A 106 -5.08 -5.93 -19.55
N ARG A 107 -5.20 -4.60 -19.46
CA ARG A 107 -6.45 -3.93 -19.01
C ARG A 107 -7.69 -4.26 -19.84
N ASP A 108 -7.48 -4.63 -21.09
CA ASP A 108 -8.53 -4.96 -22.05
C ASP A 108 -8.95 -6.44 -21.98
N ASP A 109 -8.22 -7.24 -21.19
CA ASP A 109 -8.46 -8.67 -21.01
C ASP A 109 -9.67 -8.90 -20.07
N PRO A 110 -10.62 -9.79 -20.40
CA PRO A 110 -11.68 -10.19 -19.47
C PRO A 110 -11.15 -10.81 -18.15
N GLU A 111 -9.94 -11.34 -18.15
CA GLU A 111 -9.25 -11.90 -16.96
C GLU A 111 -8.40 -10.85 -16.23
N PHE A 112 -8.53 -9.56 -16.56
CA PHE A 112 -7.80 -8.48 -15.90
C PHE A 112 -8.12 -8.39 -14.40
N GLU A 113 -7.09 -8.62 -13.59
CA GLU A 113 -7.15 -8.61 -12.13
C GLU A 113 -6.03 -7.74 -11.56
N VAL A 114 -6.32 -7.08 -10.44
CA VAL A 114 -5.34 -6.27 -9.71
C VAL A 114 -5.28 -6.79 -8.28
N GLU A 115 -4.20 -7.49 -7.97
CA GLU A 115 -3.99 -8.09 -6.66
C GLU A 115 -3.46 -7.06 -5.66
N CYS A 116 -4.12 -6.96 -4.52
CA CYS A 116 -3.83 -5.97 -3.49
C CYS A 116 -3.15 -6.63 -2.29
N GLU A 117 -2.00 -6.09 -1.87
CA GLU A 117 -1.26 -6.56 -0.70
C GLU A 117 -0.91 -5.40 0.22
N VAL A 118 -0.90 -5.64 1.53
CA VAL A 118 -0.45 -4.67 2.54
C VAL A 118 0.38 -5.35 3.61
N MET A 119 1.48 -4.72 3.98
CA MET A 119 2.31 -5.14 5.10
C MET A 119 2.53 -3.95 6.04
N ILE A 120 2.31 -4.16 7.34
CA ILE A 120 2.69 -3.21 8.39
C ILE A 120 3.71 -3.95 9.26
N ALA A 121 4.98 -3.68 9.01
CA ALA A 121 6.08 -4.41 9.62
C ALA A 121 6.25 -4.03 11.09
N GLU A 122 6.14 -2.74 11.40
CA GLU A 122 6.45 -2.19 12.73
C GLU A 122 5.44 -2.63 13.81
N PRO A 123 5.83 -3.47 14.79
CA PRO A 123 4.93 -4.00 15.79
C PRO A 123 4.23 -2.93 16.64
N ALA A 124 4.91 -1.80 16.92
CA ALA A 124 4.36 -0.69 17.68
C ALA A 124 3.13 -0.03 17.02
N HIS A 125 2.96 -0.23 15.71
CA HIS A 125 1.91 0.39 14.90
C HIS A 125 0.77 -0.59 14.52
N ARG A 126 0.83 -1.83 15.03
CA ARG A 126 -0.24 -2.82 14.84
C ARG A 126 -1.47 -2.45 15.69
N GLY A 127 -2.66 -2.66 15.13
CA GLY A 127 -3.94 -2.36 15.81
C GLY A 127 -4.42 -0.91 15.71
N GLN A 128 -3.68 -0.03 15.03
CA GLN A 128 -4.05 1.39 14.84
C GLN A 128 -4.79 1.65 13.52
N ARG A 129 -5.35 0.62 12.88
CA ARG A 129 -6.02 0.67 11.57
C ARG A 129 -5.18 1.25 10.40
N HIS A 130 -3.86 1.40 10.54
CA HIS A 130 -2.98 1.86 9.46
C HIS A 130 -3.07 1.02 8.19
N ALA A 131 -3.12 -0.31 8.30
CA ALA A 131 -3.30 -1.19 7.14
C ALA A 131 -4.63 -0.93 6.41
N HIS A 132 -5.70 -0.62 7.16
CA HIS A 132 -6.99 -0.28 6.58
C HIS A 132 -6.94 1.08 5.89
N ALA A 133 -6.33 2.09 6.52
CA ALA A 133 -6.15 3.40 5.91
C ALA A 133 -5.31 3.30 4.62
N ALA A 134 -4.23 2.52 4.64
CA ALA A 134 -3.34 2.33 3.50
C ALA A 134 -4.07 1.69 2.32
N LEU A 135 -4.77 0.57 2.55
CA LEU A 135 -5.56 -0.08 1.51
C LEU A 135 -6.69 0.84 1.01
N ALA A 136 -7.41 1.52 1.89
CA ALA A 136 -8.50 2.42 1.48
C ALA A 136 -8.00 3.55 0.56
N LEU A 137 -6.89 4.20 0.93
CA LEU A 137 -6.26 5.25 0.12
C LEU A 137 -5.77 4.69 -1.22
N LEU A 138 -5.09 3.54 -1.21
CA LEU A 138 -4.58 2.92 -2.42
C LEU A 138 -5.72 2.50 -3.38
N LEU A 139 -6.78 1.88 -2.87
CA LEU A 139 -7.94 1.47 -3.67
C LEU A 139 -8.67 2.70 -4.25
N SER A 140 -8.77 3.79 -3.48
CA SER A 140 -9.33 5.04 -3.99
C SER A 140 -8.48 5.61 -5.11
N TYR A 141 -7.16 5.69 -4.91
CA TYR A 141 -6.23 6.16 -5.94
C TYR A 141 -6.29 5.30 -7.21
N ALA A 142 -6.31 3.97 -7.07
CA ALA A 142 -6.41 3.06 -8.20
C ALA A 142 -7.71 3.26 -8.99
N ARG A 143 -8.84 3.44 -8.29
CA ARG A 143 -10.13 3.71 -8.95
C ARG A 143 -10.19 5.09 -9.59
N ASP A 144 -9.88 6.11 -8.82
CA ASP A 144 -10.17 7.51 -9.17
C ASP A 144 -9.09 8.10 -10.09
N THR A 145 -7.83 7.68 -9.93
CA THR A 145 -6.70 8.18 -10.73
C THR A 145 -6.26 7.21 -11.82
N LEU A 146 -6.20 5.90 -11.53
CA LEU A 146 -5.75 4.90 -12.51
C LEU A 146 -6.90 4.31 -13.35
N GLY A 147 -8.15 4.60 -13.00
CA GLY A 147 -9.35 4.12 -13.70
C GLY A 147 -9.61 2.61 -13.53
N ILE A 148 -9.10 2.00 -12.45
CA ILE A 148 -9.29 0.57 -12.19
C ILE A 148 -10.71 0.33 -11.68
N ARG A 149 -11.40 -0.62 -12.31
CA ARG A 149 -12.75 -1.03 -11.90
C ARG A 149 -12.69 -1.76 -10.57
N THR A 150 -13.72 -1.55 -9.74
CA THR A 150 -13.76 -2.10 -8.38
C THR A 150 -13.78 -3.64 -8.39
N GLU A 151 -14.42 -4.22 -9.41
CA GLU A 151 -14.56 -5.67 -9.61
C GLU A 151 -13.24 -6.34 -10.01
N SER A 152 -12.25 -5.57 -10.45
CA SER A 152 -10.92 -6.10 -10.81
C SER A 152 -10.03 -6.31 -9.58
N PHE A 153 -10.37 -5.77 -8.41
CA PHE A 153 -9.55 -5.95 -7.21
C PHE A 153 -9.70 -7.36 -6.63
N VAL A 154 -8.55 -7.99 -6.37
CA VAL A 154 -8.45 -9.31 -5.74
C VAL A 154 -7.47 -9.27 -4.57
N ALA A 155 -7.72 -10.08 -3.55
CA ALA A 155 -6.78 -10.33 -2.47
C ALA A 155 -6.67 -11.84 -2.23
N ARG A 156 -5.45 -12.36 -2.21
CA ARG A 156 -5.16 -13.76 -1.89
C ARG A 156 -4.51 -13.79 -0.51
N ILE A 157 -5.15 -14.52 0.41
CA ILE A 157 -4.80 -14.46 1.83
C ILE A 157 -4.79 -15.88 2.36
N GLY A 158 -3.75 -16.27 3.10
CA GLY A 158 -3.74 -17.56 3.80
C GLY A 158 -5.00 -17.76 4.64
N ALA A 159 -5.65 -18.91 4.53
CA ALA A 159 -6.97 -19.19 5.11
C ALA A 159 -6.98 -19.08 6.65
N SER A 160 -5.83 -19.28 7.29
CA SER A 160 -5.64 -19.10 8.73
C SER A 160 -5.42 -17.65 9.17
N ASN A 161 -5.19 -16.71 8.24
CA ASN A 161 -4.94 -15.29 8.55
C ASN A 161 -6.24 -14.50 8.74
N ALA A 162 -6.93 -14.79 9.86
CA ALA A 162 -8.18 -14.15 10.23
C ALA A 162 -8.08 -12.61 10.32
N ARG A 163 -6.90 -12.06 10.63
CA ARG A 163 -6.67 -10.61 10.73
C ARG A 163 -6.75 -9.94 9.36
N SER A 164 -6.03 -10.46 8.36
CA SER A 164 -6.09 -9.93 6.99
C SER A 164 -7.46 -10.17 6.37
N ILE A 165 -8.09 -11.32 6.61
CA ILE A 165 -9.46 -11.59 6.13
C ILE A 165 -10.45 -10.54 6.68
N ALA A 166 -10.40 -10.26 7.99
CA ALA A 166 -11.26 -9.24 8.61
C ALA A 166 -10.98 -7.82 8.07
N LEU A 167 -9.71 -7.51 7.82
CA LEU A 167 -9.28 -6.24 7.22
C LEU A 167 -9.90 -6.02 5.83
N PHE A 168 -9.75 -7.00 4.93
CA PHE A 168 -10.32 -6.91 3.58
C PHE A 168 -11.85 -6.94 3.60
N THR A 169 -12.45 -7.72 4.51
CA THR A 169 -13.91 -7.71 4.71
C THR A 169 -14.44 -6.32 5.08
N ALA A 170 -13.74 -5.60 5.97
CA ALA A 170 -14.11 -4.24 6.34
C ALA A 170 -14.01 -3.22 5.18
N LEU A 171 -13.22 -3.54 4.16
CA LEU A 171 -13.06 -2.75 2.93
C LEU A 171 -14.07 -3.15 1.83
N GLY A 172 -15.01 -4.05 2.12
CA GLY A 172 -16.05 -4.49 1.19
C GLY A 172 -15.70 -5.72 0.36
N PHE A 173 -14.60 -6.41 0.68
CA PHE A 173 -14.28 -7.68 0.02
C PHE A 173 -15.07 -8.82 0.63
N SER A 174 -15.42 -9.81 -0.20
CA SER A 174 -16.00 -11.08 0.23
C SER A 174 -15.19 -12.24 -0.31
N ILE A 175 -15.12 -13.34 0.45
CA ILE A 175 -14.50 -14.59 -0.01
C ILE A 175 -15.33 -15.14 -1.16
N ILE A 176 -14.71 -15.33 -2.32
CA ILE A 176 -15.36 -15.89 -3.52
C ILE A 176 -14.97 -17.35 -3.71
N ARG A 177 -13.75 -17.74 -3.33
CA ARG A 177 -13.27 -19.12 -3.39
C ARG A 177 -12.18 -19.39 -2.34
N THR A 178 -12.06 -20.67 -1.98
CA THR A 178 -10.94 -21.21 -1.20
C THR A 178 -10.09 -22.07 -2.11
N VAL A 179 -8.78 -21.87 -2.09
CA VAL A 179 -7.79 -22.61 -2.88
C VAL A 179 -7.04 -23.57 -1.97
N GLU A 180 -7.58 -24.78 -1.82
CA GLU A 180 -7.11 -25.78 -0.83
C GLU A 180 -5.64 -26.17 -1.01
N VAL A 181 -5.14 -26.21 -2.25
CA VAL A 181 -3.74 -26.58 -2.55
C VAL A 181 -2.72 -25.59 -1.98
N PHE A 182 -3.10 -24.32 -1.79
CA PHE A 182 -2.26 -23.28 -1.21
C PHE A 182 -2.68 -22.88 0.20
N ASP A 183 -3.74 -23.46 0.75
CA ASP A 183 -4.38 -23.03 2.01
C ASP A 183 -4.69 -21.53 2.02
N GLU A 184 -5.28 -21.02 0.93
CA GLU A 184 -5.59 -19.60 0.73
C GLU A 184 -7.07 -19.37 0.44
N VAL A 185 -7.56 -18.18 0.78
CA VAL A 185 -8.85 -17.64 0.32
C VAL A 185 -8.61 -16.53 -0.68
N GLU A 186 -9.40 -16.53 -1.74
CA GLU A 186 -9.46 -15.41 -2.68
C GLU A 186 -10.68 -14.55 -2.35
N MET A 187 -10.42 -13.27 -2.13
CA MET A 187 -11.43 -12.27 -1.83
C MET A 187 -11.53 -11.24 -2.96
N ARG A 188 -12.74 -10.80 -3.27
CA ARG A 188 -12.99 -9.71 -4.25
C ARG A 188 -14.00 -8.71 -3.71
N VAL A 189 -13.96 -7.47 -4.22
CA VAL A 189 -14.98 -6.48 -3.88
C VAL A 189 -16.30 -6.89 -4.51
N VAL A 190 -17.29 -7.13 -3.66
CA VAL A 190 -18.66 -7.34 -4.10
C VAL A 190 -19.34 -5.98 -3.96
N GLY A 191 -19.79 -5.41 -5.08
CA GLY A 191 -20.54 -4.15 -5.03
C GLY A 191 -21.72 -4.26 -4.05
N PRO A 192 -22.23 -3.13 -3.51
CA PRO A 192 -23.47 -3.19 -2.75
C PRO A 192 -24.50 -3.91 -3.60
N GLY A 193 -24.98 -5.06 -3.14
CA GLY A 193 -25.95 -5.87 -3.87
C GLY A 193 -27.09 -4.97 -4.32
N THR A 194 -27.34 -4.95 -5.64
CA THR A 194 -28.50 -4.32 -6.27
C THR A 194 -29.79 -4.64 -5.54
#